data_AF-J1K352-F1
#
_entry.id   AF-J1K352-F1
#
_cell.length_a   1.000
_cell.length_b   1.000
_cell.length_c   1.000
_cell.angle_alpha   90.00
_cell.angle_beta   90.00
_cell.angle_gamma   90.00
#
_symmetry.space_group_name_H-M   'P 1'
#
loop_
_entity.id
_entity.type
_entity.pdbx_description
1 polymer ?
#
loop_
_entity_poly.entity_id
_entity_poly.type
_entity_poly.pdbx_seq_one_letter_code
_entity_poly.pdbx_strand_id
1 'polypeptide(L)' 'MLTSAEMQLSHSEIITDTARVLSHFVNIITLRTTTHHRMFELAQHAQIPVINALTDDTHPC' A
#
# COMPACT_ATOMS: atom_id res chain seq x y z
N MET A 1 10.49 -9.54 -1.42
CA MET A 1 10.43 -8.09 -1.72
C MET A 1 9.71 -7.96 -3.05
N LEU A 2 8.47 -7.47 -3.03
CA LEU A 2 7.71 -7.23 -4.27
C LEU A 2 8.08 -5.84 -4.79
N THR A 3 8.39 -5.74 -6.07
CA THR A 3 8.76 -4.47 -6.70
C THR A 3 7.54 -3.81 -7.35
N SER A 4 7.56 -2.49 -7.56
CA SER A 4 6.44 -1.76 -8.20
C SER A 4 6.13 -2.21 -9.63
N ALA A 5 7.05 -2.94 -10.28
CA ALA A 5 6.83 -3.55 -11.59
C ALA A 5 6.06 -4.88 -11.49
N GLU A 6 6.18 -5.60 -10.37
CA GLU A 6 5.46 -6.84 -10.09
C GLU A 6 4.11 -6.59 -9.42
N MET A 7 4.01 -5.53 -8.62
CA MET A 7 2.74 -5.05 -8.08
C MET A 7 2.02 -4.25 -9.17
N GLN A 8 0.95 -4.80 -9.75
CA GLN A 8 0.07 -4.11 -10.71
C GLN A 8 -0.74 -2.92 -10.10
N LEU A 9 -0.23 -2.30 -9.05
CA LEU A 9 -0.78 -1.09 -8.41
C LEU A 9 -0.74 0.15 -9.32
N SER A 10 -0.07 0.07 -10.48
CA SER A 10 0.15 1.22 -11.36
C SER A 10 -0.92 1.43 -12.45
N HIS A 11 -1.83 0.47 -12.72
CA HIS A 11 -2.78 0.67 -13.83
C HIS A 11 -4.15 -0.02 -13.76
N SER A 12 -4.36 -1.14 -13.06
CA SER A 12 -5.65 -1.86 -13.17
C SER A 12 -6.16 -2.63 -11.97
N GLU A 13 -5.50 -2.57 -10.81
CA GLU A 13 -6.03 -3.20 -9.61
C GLU A 13 -6.59 -2.17 -8.64
N ILE A 14 -7.79 -2.43 -8.13
CA ILE A 14 -8.42 -1.60 -7.11
C ILE A 14 -7.60 -1.82 -5.83
N ILE A 15 -6.98 -0.75 -5.30
CA ILE A 15 -6.15 -0.78 -4.08
C ILE A 15 -6.87 -1.50 -2.93
N THR A 16 -8.19 -1.34 -2.85
CA THR A 16 -9.11 -2.03 -1.93
C THR A 16 -9.06 -3.56 -2.02
N ASP A 17 -9.03 -4.11 -3.24
CA ASP A 17 -9.05 -5.56 -3.45
C ASP A 17 -7.67 -6.15 -3.12
N THR A 18 -6.60 -5.51 -3.60
CA THR A 18 -5.23 -5.86 -3.25
C THR A 18 -5.01 -5.83 -1.73
N ALA A 19 -5.55 -4.84 -1.02
CA ALA A 19 -5.44 -4.74 0.44
C ALA A 19 -6.10 -5.93 1.16
N ARG A 20 -7.30 -6.33 0.70
CA ARG A 20 -8.04 -7.45 1.28
C ARG A 20 -7.35 -8.78 1.00
N VAL A 21 -6.92 -8.99 -0.24
CA VAL A 21 -6.21 -10.21 -0.65
C VAL A 21 -4.93 -10.34 0.17
N LEU A 22 -4.06 -9.32 0.16
CA LEU A 22 -2.81 -9.34 0.92
C LEU A 22 -3.03 -9.54 2.42
N SER A 23 -4.10 -9.02 3.00
CA SER A 23 -4.42 -9.21 4.43
C SER A 23 -4.58 -10.68 4.84
N HIS A 24 -4.90 -11.58 3.91
CA HIS A 24 -5.01 -13.02 4.17
C HIS A 24 -3.67 -13.76 3.97
N PHE A 25 -2.70 -13.15 3.30
CA PHE A 25 -1.42 -13.77 2.95
C PHE A 25 -0.25 -13.29 3.82
N VAL A 26 -0.34 -12.09 4.41
CA VAL A 26 0.73 -11.52 5.22
C VAL A 26 0.21 -10.99 6.55
N ASN A 27 1.10 -10.80 7.52
CA ASN A 27 0.75 -10.23 8.81
C ASN A 27 0.92 -8.71 8.88
N ILE A 28 1.74 -8.12 8.00
CA ILE A 28 2.06 -6.69 7.98
C ILE A 28 2.26 -6.25 6.52
N ILE A 29 1.75 -5.09 6.15
CA ILE A 29 2.01 -4.45 4.84
C ILE A 29 2.87 -3.20 5.05
N THR A 30 4.05 -3.16 4.43
CA THR A 30 4.87 -1.95 4.34
C THR A 30 4.70 -1.31 2.96
N LEU A 31 4.22 -0.07 2.91
CA LEU A 31 3.97 0.64 1.66
C LEU A 31 4.95 1.79 1.47
N ARG A 32 5.58 1.85 0.29
CA ARG A 32 6.38 2.97 -0.18
C ARG A 32 5.67 3.58 -1.39
N THR A 33 5.15 4.79 -1.25
CA THR A 33 4.35 5.44 -2.30
C THR A 33 4.53 6.95 -2.26
N THR A 34 4.50 7.62 -3.40
CA THR A 34 4.56 9.10 -3.46
C THR A 34 3.26 9.74 -2.98
N THR A 35 2.12 9.06 -3.13
CA THR A 35 0.80 9.63 -2.81
C THR A 35 0.27 9.12 -1.47
N HIS A 36 0.18 10.01 -0.48
CA HIS A 36 -0.32 9.68 0.87
C HIS A 36 -1.78 9.18 0.86
N HIS A 37 -2.62 9.70 -0.05
CA HIS A 37 -4.02 9.25 -0.22
C HIS A 37 -4.13 7.74 -0.48
N ARG A 38 -3.23 7.17 -1.31
CA ARG A 38 -3.25 5.73 -1.63
C ARG A 38 -2.91 4.87 -0.42
N MET A 39 -2.07 5.38 0.49
CA MET A 39 -1.78 4.70 1.75
C MET A 39 -3.01 4.64 2.65
N PHE A 40 -3.75 5.74 2.78
CA PHE A 40 -4.96 5.78 3.59
C PHE A 40 -6.04 4.84 3.05
N GLU A 41 -6.27 4.84 1.75
CA GLU A 41 -7.23 3.96 1.10
C GLU A 41 -6.87 2.48 1.32
N LEU A 42 -5.58 2.13 1.20
CA LEU A 42 -5.09 0.79 1.48
C LEU A 42 -5.27 0.42 2.97
N ALA A 43 -4.97 1.35 3.88
CA ALA A 43 -5.11 1.15 5.32
C ALA A 43 -6.58 1.01 5.78
N GLN A 44 -7.52 1.68 5.12
CA GLN A 44 -8.95 1.56 5.40
C GLN A 44 -9.52 0.18 5.03
N HIS A 45 -8.88 -0.50 4.09
CA HIS A 45 -9.36 -1.78 3.56
C HIS A 45 -8.52 -2.99 3.99
N ALA A 46 -7.32 -2.77 4.50
CA ALA A 46 -6.50 -3.80 5.11
C ALA A 46 -7.04 -4.17 6.51
N GLN A 47 -7.06 -5.46 6.81
CA GLN A 47 -7.40 -5.97 8.16
C GLN A 47 -6.16 -6.12 9.07
N ILE A 48 -4.99 -5.80 8.54
CA ILE A 48 -3.68 -5.94 9.18
C ILE A 48 -2.94 -4.59 9.21
N PRO A 49 -1.94 -4.42 10.08
CA PRO A 49 -1.18 -3.17 10.17
C PRO A 49 -0.52 -2.78 8.84
N VAL A 50 -0.73 -1.52 8.46
CA VAL A 50 -0.11 -0.89 7.29
C VAL A 50 0.90 0.16 7.76
N ILE A 51 2.17 -0.06 7.45
CA ILE A 51 3.28 0.79 7.85
C ILE A 51 3.70 1.65 6.67
N ASN A 52 3.77 2.97 6.89
CA ASN A 52 4.35 3.90 5.93
C ASN A 52 5.87 3.75 5.90
N ALA A 53 6.42 3.33 4.77
CA ALA A 53 7.86 3.20 4.59
C ALA A 53 8.50 4.41 3.90
N LEU A 54 7.72 5.25 3.21
CA LEU A 54 8.08 6.56 2.64
C LEU A 54 6.86 7.12 1.91
N THR A 55 6.39 8.33 2.27
CA THR A 55 5.44 9.14 1.50
C THR A 55 5.93 10.56 1.30
N ASP A 56 5.59 11.19 0.17
CA ASP A 56 6.02 12.56 -0.14
C ASP A 56 5.50 13.58 0.90
N ASP A 57 4.31 13.37 1.48
CA ASP A 57 3.76 14.24 2.55
C ASP A 57 4.61 14.28 3.82
N THR A 58 5.38 13.22 4.07
CA THR A 58 6.29 13.12 5.24
C THR A 58 7.73 13.49 4.89
N HIS A 59 7.98 13.94 3.66
CA HIS A 59 9.25 14.53 3.22
C HIS A 59 9.05 15.95 2.64
N PRO A 60 8.85 16.96 3.50
CA PRO A 60 9.17 18.33 3.16
C PRO A 60 10.68 18.56 3.35
N CYS A 61 11.49 18.16 2.36
CA CYS A 61 12.89 18.58 2.27
C CYS A 61 13.36 18.55 0.82
#